data_AF-A0A067GLB9-F1
#
_entry.id   AF-A0A067GLB9-F1
#
_cell.length_a   1.000
_cell.length_b   1.000
_cell.length_c   1.000
_cell.angle_alpha   90.00
_cell.angle_beta   90.00
_cell.angle_gamma   90.00
#
_symmetry.space_group_name_H-M   'P 1'
#
loop_
_entity.id
_entity.type
_entity.pdbx_description
1 polymer ?
#
loop_
_entity_poly.entity_id
_entity_poly.type
_entity_poly.pdbx_seq_one_letter_code
_entity_poly.pdbx_strand_id
1 'polypeptide(L)' 'MDRILRPEGAVIIRDQADVLVKVRKIVGGMRWNTKIIDHEDGPLVTEKILFAVKRYWVTENVTSSP' A
#
# COMPACT_ATOMS: atom_id res chain seq x y z
N MET A 1 -0.95 22.83 -2.26
CA MET A 1 -0.95 21.54 -1.55
C MET A 1 -0.37 20.50 -2.49
N ASP A 2 0.79 19.96 -2.15
CA ASP A 2 1.48 18.98 -2.98
C ASP A 2 0.93 17.58 -2.72
N ARG A 3 0.62 16.87 -3.81
CA ARG A 3 0.09 15.50 -3.77
C ARG A 3 1.12 14.58 -4.40
N ILE A 4 1.88 13.87 -3.56
CA ILE A 4 2.91 12.91 -4.02
C ILE A 4 2.25 11.71 -4.72
N LEU A 5 1.10 11.25 -4.23
CA LEU A 5 0.42 10.07 -4.76
C LEU A 5 -1.01 10.35 -5.24
N ARG A 6 -1.22 10.17 -6.54
CA ARG A 6 -2.53 10.20 -7.20
C ARG A 6 -3.30 8.90 -6.92
N PRO A 7 -4.63 8.86 -7.06
CA PRO A 7 -5.36 7.60 -7.07
C PRO A 7 -4.79 6.63 -8.09
N GLU A 8 -4.81 5.34 -7.77
CA GLU A 8 -4.14 4.25 -8.49
C GLU A 8 -2.61 4.37 -8.57
N GLY A 9 -2.03 5.42 -7.98
CA GLY A 9 -0.60 5.56 -7.82
C GLY A 9 -0.05 4.49 -6.86
N ALA A 10 1.12 3.97 -7.20
CA ALA A 10 1.84 2.98 -6.41
C ALA A 10 3.08 3.59 -5.73
N VAL A 11 3.43 3.03 -4.57
CA VAL A 11 4.69 3.29 -3.87
C VAL A 11 5.35 1.95 -3.58
N ILE A 12 6.66 1.90 -3.76
CA ILE A 12 7.51 0.76 -3.41
C ILE A 12 8.40 1.20 -2.27
N ILE A 13 8.40 0.45 -1.18
CA ILE A 13 9.23 0.71 0.00
C ILE A 13 10.07 -0.53 0.26
N ARG A 14 11.40 -0.37 0.31
CA ARG A 14 12.34 -1.41 0.70
C ARG A 14 12.92 -1.03 2.07
N ASP A 15 12.72 -1.90 3.05
CA ASP A 15 13.21 -1.70 4.42
C ASP A 15 13.16 -3.02 5.20
N GLN A 16 13.60 -3.01 6.45
CA GLN A 16 13.48 -4.10 7.41
C GLN A 16 12.02 -4.54 7.57
N ALA A 17 11.81 -5.85 7.73
CA ALA A 17 10.48 -6.42 7.80
C ALA A 17 9.59 -5.82 8.90
N ASP A 18 10.15 -5.44 10.06
CA ASP A 18 9.38 -4.85 11.17
C ASP A 18 8.84 -3.45 10.81
N VAL A 19 9.63 -2.64 10.09
CA VAL A 19 9.23 -1.33 9.58
C VAL A 19 8.11 -1.49 8.56
N LEU A 20 8.25 -2.43 7.61
CA LEU A 20 7.22 -2.67 6.61
C LEU A 20 5.90 -3.15 7.22
N VAL A 21 5.94 -3.94 8.28
CA VAL A 21 4.74 -4.34 9.02
C VAL A 21 4.05 -3.13 9.67
N LYS A 22 4.81 -2.18 10.22
CA LYS A 22 4.25 -0.91 10.76
C LYS A 22 3.61 -0.07 9.66
N VAL A 23 4.31 0.13 8.54
CA VAL A 23 3.79 0.88 7.39
C VAL A 23 2.53 0.22 6.84
N ARG A 24 2.53 -1.11 6.66
CA ARG A 24 1.37 -1.88 6.18
C ARG A 24 0.13 -1.67 7.05
N LYS A 25 0.28 -1.60 8.37
CA LYS A 25 -0.85 -1.30 9.29
C LYS A 25 -1.43 0.09 9.04
N ILE A 26 -0.58 1.11 8.85
CA ILE A 26 -0.99 2.49 8.61
C ILE A 26 -1.73 2.61 7.27
N VAL A 27 -1.13 2.11 6.18
CA VAL A 27 -1.73 2.20 4.84
C VAL A 27 -2.96 1.29 4.69
N GLY A 28 -3.04 0.20 5.46
CA GLY A 28 -4.23 -0.64 5.57
C GLY A 28 -5.42 0.13 6.16
N GLY A 29 -5.21 0.94 7.19
CA GLY A 29 -6.23 1.85 7.75
C GLY A 29 -6.68 2.91 6.74
N MET A 30 -5.77 3.35 5.86
CA MET A 30 -6.07 4.23 4.72
C MET A 30 -6.72 3.50 3.54
N ARG A 31 -7.03 2.20 3.68
CA ARG A 31 -7.68 1.37 2.66
C ARG A 31 -6.83 1.21 1.39
N TRP A 32 -5.50 1.26 1.46
CA TRP A 32 -4.65 0.98 0.31
C TRP A 32 -4.51 -0.53 0.08
N ASN A 33 -4.26 -0.92 -1.17
CA ASN A 33 -3.91 -2.31 -1.47
C ASN A 33 -2.41 -2.51 -1.20
N THR A 34 -2.03 -3.60 -0.53
CA THR A 34 -0.63 -3.84 -0.15
C THR A 34 -0.20 -5.27 -0.34
N LYS A 35 1.04 -5.47 -0.76
CA LYS A 35 1.70 -6.78 -0.81
C LYS A 35 3.14 -6.65 -0.32
N ILE A 36 3.52 -7.48 0.66
CA ILE A 36 4.93 -7.64 1.03
C ILE A 36 5.47 -8.81 0.22
N ILE A 37 6.62 -8.60 -0.41
CA ILE A 37 7.37 -9.62 -1.13
C ILE A 37 8.76 -9.77 -0.49
N ASP A 38 9.32 -10.98 -0.60
CA ASP A 38 10.67 -11.26 -0.12
C ASP A 38 11.70 -10.50 -0.95
N HIS A 39 12.91 -10.37 -0.39
CA HIS A 39 13.99 -9.74 -1.10
C HIS A 39 14.42 -10.55 -2.33
N GLU A 40 14.95 -9.86 -3.34
CA GLU A 40 15.45 -10.45 -4.59
C GLU A 40 16.58 -11.45 -4.34
N ASP A 41 17.39 -11.21 -3.31
CA ASP A 41 18.48 -12.10 -2.88
C ASP A 41 18.02 -13.29 -2.00
N GLY A 42 16.70 -13.43 -1.79
CA GLY A 42 16.09 -14.58 -1.12
C GLY A 42 15.60 -14.33 0.33
N PRO A 43 15.02 -15.36 0.97
CA PRO A 43 14.27 -15.23 2.23
C PRO A 43 15.14 -15.03 3.48
N LEU A 44 16.47 -15.18 3.36
CA LEU A 44 17.42 -15.00 4.46
C LEU A 44 17.78 -13.53 4.69
N VAL A 45 17.38 -12.63 3.77
CA VAL A 45 17.58 -11.20 3.95
C VAL A 45 16.41 -10.61 4.75
N THR A 46 16.74 -9.85 5.79
CA THR A 46 15.76 -9.25 6.70
C THR A 46 15.01 -8.08 6.08
N GLU A 47 15.62 -7.45 5.07
CA GLU A 47 14.94 -6.48 4.21
C GLU A 47 13.87 -7.18 3.38
N LYS A 48 12.75 -6.48 3.19
CA LYS A 48 11.68 -6.91 2.31
C LYS A 48 11.25 -5.74 1.45
N ILE A 49 10.34 -5.98 0.53
CA ILE A 49 9.74 -4.93 -0.29
C ILE A 49 8.24 -4.89 -0.05
N LEU A 50 7.71 -3.71 0.22
CA LEU A 50 6.28 -3.43 0.30
C LEU A 50 5.85 -2.69 -0.96
N PHE A 51 4.96 -3.32 -1.72
CA PHE A 51 4.21 -2.68 -2.79
C PHE A 51 2.88 -2.18 -2.25
N ALA A 52 2.60 -0.88 -2.36
CA ALA A 52 1.37 -0.27 -1.86
C ALA A 52 0.72 0.60 -2.93
N VAL A 53 -0.57 0.35 -3.23
CA VAL A 53 -1.36 1.09 -4.22
C VAL A 53 -2.48 1.84 -3.54
N LYS A 54 -2.52 3.16 -3.77
CA LYS A 54 -3.61 4.01 -3.28
C LYS A 54 -4.85 3.77 -4.13
N ARG A 55 -5.84 3.10 -3.53
CA ARG A 55 -7.12 2.88 -4.21
C ARG A 55 -7.79 4.22 -4.54
N TYR A 56 -8.37 4.30 -5.71
CA TYR A 56 -9.36 5.32 -6.02
C TYR A 56 -10.60 5.08 -5.15
N TRP A 57 -10.88 6.02 -4.27
CA TRP A 57 -12.03 5.97 -3.39
C TRP A 57 -13.08 6.96 -3.89
N VAL A 58 -14.18 6.42 -4.41
CA VAL A 58 -15.41 7.16 -4.66
C VAL A 58 -16.45 6.57 -3.73
N THR A 59 -17.23 7.41 -3.06
CA THR A 59 -18.42 6.93 -2.36
C THR A 59 -19.31 6.27 -3.41
N GLU A 60 -19.71 5.01 -3.21
CA GLU A 60 -20.77 4.44 -4.04
C GLU A 60 -21.99 5.34 -3.85
N ASN A 61 -22.31 6.12 -4.89
CA ASN A 61 -23.59 6.78 -4.97
C ASN A 61 -24.57 5.64 -5.17
N VAL A 62 -25.16 5.14 -4.08
CA VAL A 62 -26.31 4.25 -4.15
C VAL A 62 -27.37 5.05 -4.88
N THR A 63 -27.45 4.88 -6.20
CA THR A 63 -28.63 5.25 -6.96
C THR A 63 -29.74 4.38 -6.42
N SER A 64 -30.50 4.92 -5.46
CA SER A 64 -31.84 4.45 -5.19
C SER A 64 -32.58 4.57 -6.52
N SER A 65 -32.71 3.43 -7.21
CA SER A 65 -33.58 3.33 -8.37
C SER A 65 -34.99 3.76 -7.95
N PRO A 66 -35.70 4.54 -8.78
CA PRO A 66 -37.04 5.03 -8.48
C PRO A 66 -38.08 3.91 -8.38
#